data_AF-A0A915E3N5-F1
#
_entry.id   AF-A0A915E3N5-F1
#
_cell.length_a   1.000
_cell.length_b   1.000
_cell.length_c   1.000
_cell.angle_alpha   90.00
_cell.angle_beta   90.00
_cell.angle_gamma   90.00
#
_symmetry.space_group_name_H-M   'P 1'
#
loop_
_entity.id
_entity.type
_entity.pdbx_description
1 polymer ?
#
loop_
_entity_poly.entity_id
_entity_poly.type
_entity_poly.pdbx_seq_one_letter_code
_entity_poly.pdbx_strand_id
1 'polypeptide(L)'
;MLIDAVSYSLDIGSPNEENMQQSDDHQPAKQSADEEDVDVEKMFIDGRVQRLLKNLIGMDIDKIYSDRVVSSVERKHYALMTDDMITHIRTKMMRRGERFQQFVPVKEPRSSIPTVLANEEGWMDSTTQSMCSLTLLLMPQAGTESSWFVSEWDLEKCNA
;
A
#
# COMPACT_ATOMS: atom_id res chain seq x y z
N MET A 1 -10.41 -17.24 55.65
CA MET A 1 -9.59 -16.15 56.22
C MET A 1 -10.06 -14.88 55.58
N LEU A 2 -10.67 -13.98 56.37
CA LEU A 2 -10.95 -12.60 55.96
C LEU A 2 -9.63 -11.83 55.92
N ILE A 3 -9.42 -11.04 54.86
CA ILE A 3 -8.88 -9.67 55.00
C ILE A 3 -9.46 -8.82 53.86
N ASP A 4 -10.13 -7.74 54.25
CA ASP A 4 -10.67 -6.67 53.42
C ASP A 4 -9.56 -5.80 52.78
N ALA A 5 -9.98 -5.04 51.76
CA ALA A 5 -9.87 -3.58 51.67
C ALA A 5 -9.33 -3.06 50.32
N VAL A 6 -10.21 -2.29 49.68
CA VAL A 6 -9.91 -1.33 48.62
C VAL A 6 -9.01 -0.22 49.18
N SER A 7 -7.98 0.17 48.42
CA SER A 7 -7.34 1.48 48.58
C SER A 7 -6.82 1.97 47.23
N TYR A 8 -7.54 2.95 46.67
CA TYR A 8 -7.04 3.89 45.66
C TYR A 8 -6.20 4.95 46.38
N SER A 9 -5.03 5.29 45.83
CA SER A 9 -4.41 6.61 46.02
C SER A 9 -3.47 6.91 44.84
N LEU A 10 -3.71 8.07 44.23
CA LEU A 10 -2.84 8.75 43.27
C LEU A 10 -1.50 9.10 43.94
N ASP A 11 -0.41 8.98 43.20
CA ASP A 11 0.76 9.84 43.40
C ASP A 11 1.21 10.38 42.04
N ILE A 12 0.68 11.56 41.70
CA ILE A 12 1.25 12.46 40.70
C ILE A 12 2.42 13.16 41.39
N GLY A 13 3.59 12.55 41.30
CA GLY A 13 4.84 13.16 41.71
C GLY A 13 5.43 13.98 40.56
N SER A 14 5.15 15.28 40.54
CA SER A 14 6.01 16.28 39.89
C SER A 14 7.08 16.71 40.90
N PRO A 15 8.36 16.74 40.50
CA PRO A 15 9.15 17.88 40.93
C PRO A 15 10.11 18.40 39.85
N ASN A 16 10.19 19.74 39.81
CA ASN A 16 11.32 20.60 39.48
C ASN A 16 11.40 21.16 38.05
N GLU A 17 10.76 22.33 37.90
CA GLU A 17 11.37 23.48 37.23
C GLU A 17 12.67 23.87 37.97
N GLU A 18 13.78 23.92 37.24
CA GLU A 18 14.93 24.84 37.39
C GLU A 18 16.10 24.25 36.61
N ASN A 19 16.24 24.61 35.32
CA ASN A 19 17.54 25.06 34.85
C ASN A 19 17.43 25.94 33.61
N MET A 20 17.72 27.22 33.85
CA MET A 20 17.82 28.29 32.89
C MET A 20 19.30 28.40 32.52
N GLN A 21 19.68 27.86 31.36
CA GLN A 21 20.92 28.26 30.70
C GLN A 21 20.73 28.24 29.19
N GLN A 22 20.40 29.44 28.72
CA GLN A 22 20.47 29.88 27.35
C GLN A 22 21.95 30.06 26.99
N SER A 23 22.42 29.26 26.04
CA SER A 23 23.58 29.59 25.22
C SER A 23 23.20 29.32 23.77
N ASP A 24 22.87 30.42 23.11
CA ASP A 24 22.64 30.54 21.69
C ASP A 24 23.93 30.19 20.92
N ASP A 25 23.99 28.98 20.38
CA ASP A 25 24.86 28.66 19.23
C ASP A 25 23.98 27.99 18.17
N HIS A 26 23.23 28.83 17.45
CA HIS A 26 22.68 28.50 16.14
C HIS A 26 23.87 28.27 15.18
N GLN A 27 24.44 27.07 15.19
CA GLN A 27 25.17 26.57 14.04
C GLN A 27 24.13 26.25 12.97
N PRO A 28 24.07 26.98 11.83
CA PRO A 28 23.17 26.60 10.76
C PRO A 28 23.58 25.19 10.32
N ALA A 29 22.64 24.26 10.45
CA ALA A 29 22.74 22.95 9.85
C ALA A 29 23.25 23.15 8.42
N LYS A 30 24.41 22.56 8.11
CA LYS A 30 24.89 22.45 6.75
C LYS A 30 23.82 21.69 5.98
N GLN A 31 22.95 22.44 5.31
CA GLN A 31 22.15 21.96 4.22
C GLN A 31 23.15 21.65 3.10
N SER A 32 23.70 20.44 3.13
CA SER A 32 24.28 19.84 1.94
C SER A 32 23.12 19.58 0.99
N ALA A 33 22.78 20.62 0.22
CA ALA A 33 21.96 20.55 -0.97
C ALA A 33 22.78 19.86 -2.07
N ASP A 34 23.14 18.60 -1.83
CA ASP A 34 23.23 17.62 -2.87
C ASP A 34 21.88 16.91 -2.79
N GLU A 35 20.94 17.29 -3.66
CA GLU A 35 19.75 16.48 -3.92
C GLU A 35 20.26 15.18 -4.56
N GLU A 36 20.82 14.29 -3.74
CA GLU A 36 20.96 12.90 -4.13
C GLU A 36 19.54 12.42 -4.42
N ASP A 37 19.28 12.13 -5.69
CA ASP A 37 18.03 11.55 -6.16
C ASP A 37 17.79 10.23 -5.39
N VAL A 38 17.04 10.33 -4.29
CA VAL A 38 16.77 9.18 -3.42
C VAL A 38 15.73 8.33 -4.12
N ASP A 39 16.18 7.19 -4.65
CA ASP A 39 15.31 6.16 -5.21
C ASP A 39 14.33 5.62 -4.15
N VAL A 40 13.14 6.22 -4.13
CA VAL A 40 12.06 5.93 -3.17
C VAL A 40 11.55 4.50 -3.35
N GLU A 41 11.51 3.99 -4.59
CA GLU A 41 11.03 2.64 -4.87
C GLU A 41 11.93 1.60 -4.21
N LYS A 42 13.25 1.75 -4.37
CA LYS A 42 14.23 0.86 -3.77
C LYS A 42 14.23 0.96 -2.25
N MET A 43 14.07 2.16 -1.70
CA MET A 43 13.98 2.35 -0.25
C MET A 43 12.74 1.65 0.34
N PHE A 44 11.61 1.67 -0.36
CA PHE A 44 10.38 1.02 0.10
C PHE A 44 10.46 -0.51 0.12
N ILE A 45 11.32 -1.09 -0.72
CA ILE A 45 11.57 -2.54 -0.79
C ILE A 45 12.55 -3.00 0.30
N ASP A 46 13.35 -2.09 0.89
CA ASP A 46 14.29 -2.45 1.96
C ASP A 46 13.57 -3.11 3.14
N GLY A 47 13.99 -4.33 3.49
CA GLY A 47 13.43 -5.09 4.61
C GLY A 47 13.59 -4.40 5.97
N ARG A 48 14.51 -3.45 6.13
CA ARG A 48 14.59 -2.61 7.34
C ARG A 48 13.43 -1.61 7.41
N VAL A 49 13.16 -0.92 6.31
CA VAL A 49 12.04 0.04 6.19
C VAL A 49 10.72 -0.69 6.33
N GLN A 50 10.55 -1.85 5.68
CA GLN A 50 9.32 -2.64 5.82
C GLN A 50 9.09 -3.15 7.24
N ARG A 51 10.16 -3.54 7.97
CA ARG A 51 10.04 -3.92 9.39
C ARG A 51 9.65 -2.72 10.26
N LEU A 52 10.26 -1.55 10.01
CA LEU A 52 9.91 -0.32 10.72
C LEU A 52 8.44 0.05 10.49
N LEU A 53 7.99 0.03 9.24
CA LEU A 53 6.59 0.31 8.87
C LEU A 53 5.63 -0.69 9.54
N LYS A 54 5.96 -1.99 9.55
CA LYS A 54 5.16 -3.00 10.26
C LYS A 54 5.09 -2.74 11.75
N ASN A 55 6.20 -2.39 12.38
CA ASN A 55 6.25 -2.08 13.82
C ASN A 55 5.46 -0.83 14.16
N LEU A 56 5.50 0.19 13.30
CA LEU A 56 4.79 1.45 13.50
C LEU A 56 3.27 1.28 13.40
N ILE A 57 2.80 0.51 12.43
CA ILE A 57 1.36 0.26 12.24
C ILE A 57 0.84 -0.70 13.31
N GLY A 58 1.68 -1.64 13.77
CA GLY A 58 1.25 -2.71 14.65
C GLY A 58 0.26 -3.66 13.97
N MET A 59 -0.20 -4.67 14.69
CA MET A 59 -1.18 -5.63 14.18
C MET A 59 -2.42 -5.61 15.07
N ASP A 60 -3.52 -5.14 14.49
CA ASP A 60 -4.83 -5.13 15.14
C ASP A 60 -5.74 -6.17 14.47
N ILE A 61 -6.02 -7.25 15.21
CA ILE A 61 -6.79 -8.41 14.73
C ILE A 61 -8.24 -8.00 14.47
N ASP A 62 -8.81 -7.15 15.33
CA ASP A 62 -10.22 -6.78 15.27
C ASP A 62 -10.49 -5.92 14.03
N LYS A 63 -9.50 -5.09 13.65
CA LYS A 63 -9.52 -4.32 12.40
C LYS A 63 -9.30 -5.17 11.15
N ILE A 64 -8.40 -6.17 11.20
CA ILE A 64 -8.11 -7.03 10.05
C ILE A 64 -9.32 -7.91 9.69
N TYR A 65 -10.00 -8.44 10.71
CA TYR A 65 -11.13 -9.36 10.56
C TYR A 65 -12.49 -8.68 10.79
N SER A 66 -12.57 -7.37 10.53
CA SER A 66 -13.83 -6.64 10.64
C SER A 66 -14.91 -7.25 9.74
N ASP A 67 -16.16 -7.21 10.21
CA ASP A 67 -17.31 -7.65 9.42
C ASP A 67 -17.36 -6.89 8.08
N ARG A 68 -17.51 -7.64 6.98
CA ARG A 68 -17.67 -7.09 5.64
C ARG A 68 -19.11 -7.25 5.19
N VAL A 69 -19.61 -6.25 4.47
CA VAL A 69 -20.90 -6.36 3.79
C VAL A 69 -20.72 -7.31 2.61
N VAL A 70 -21.23 -8.53 2.75
CA VAL A 70 -21.21 -9.58 1.72
C VAL A 70 -22.63 -9.83 1.22
N SER A 71 -22.78 -10.18 -0.05
CA SER A 71 -24.09 -10.43 -0.68
C SER A 71 -24.80 -11.67 -0.14
N SER A 72 -24.05 -12.63 0.40
CA SER A 72 -24.56 -13.84 1.05
C SER A 72 -23.79 -14.08 2.35
N VAL A 73 -24.52 -14.24 3.45
CA VAL A 73 -23.95 -14.46 4.77
C VAL A 73 -24.04 -15.94 5.11
N GLU A 74 -22.91 -16.57 5.43
CA GLU A 74 -22.88 -17.94 5.95
C GLU A 74 -23.34 -17.99 7.42
N ARG A 75 -23.86 -19.15 7.85
CA ARG A 75 -24.29 -19.34 9.24
C ARG A 75 -23.08 -19.32 10.17
N LYS A 76 -23.18 -18.61 11.31
CA LYS A 76 -22.13 -18.58 12.33
C LYS A 76 -22.03 -19.92 13.05
N HIS A 77 -20.80 -20.42 13.22
CA HIS A 77 -20.51 -21.65 13.96
C HIS A 77 -19.99 -21.32 15.35
N TYR A 78 -20.57 -21.96 16.37
CA TYR A 78 -20.17 -21.79 17.78
C TYR A 78 -19.48 -23.04 18.28
N ALA A 79 -18.46 -22.87 19.11
CA ALA A 79 -17.72 -23.96 19.74
C ALA A 79 -17.35 -23.59 21.18
N LEU A 80 -17.37 -24.57 22.07
CA LEU A 80 -16.90 -24.43 23.45
C LEU A 80 -15.38 -24.61 23.48
N MET A 81 -14.66 -23.70 24.13
CA MET A 81 -13.20 -23.64 24.13
C MET A 81 -12.65 -23.36 25.52
N THR A 82 -11.47 -23.89 25.80
CA THR A 82 -10.67 -23.50 26.98
C THR A 82 -9.83 -22.26 26.67
N ASP A 83 -9.29 -21.61 27.70
CA ASP A 83 -8.44 -20.42 27.53
C ASP A 83 -7.19 -20.69 26.67
N ASP A 84 -6.59 -21.87 26.81
CA ASP A 84 -5.45 -22.31 25.98
C ASP A 84 -5.83 -22.42 24.49
N MET A 85 -7.05 -22.88 24.20
CA MET A 85 -7.53 -22.97 22.82
C MET A 85 -7.76 -21.57 22.23
N ILE A 86 -8.29 -20.64 23.03
CA ILE A 86 -8.53 -19.25 22.60
C ILE A 86 -7.19 -18.57 22.26
N THR A 87 -6.19 -18.69 23.13
CA THR A 87 -4.86 -18.10 22.89
C THR A 87 -4.18 -18.69 21.66
N HIS A 88 -4.31 -19.99 21.42
CA HIS A 88 -3.80 -20.66 20.22
C HIS A 88 -4.48 -20.16 18.95
N ILE A 89 -5.81 -20.02 18.97
CA ILE A 89 -6.58 -19.50 17.83
C ILE A 89 -6.21 -18.05 17.56
N ARG A 90 -6.06 -17.22 18.60
CA ARG A 90 -5.62 -15.83 18.46
C ARG A 90 -4.25 -15.73 17.81
N THR A 91 -3.31 -16.59 18.21
CA THR A 91 -1.98 -16.68 17.60
C THR A 91 -2.03 -17.12 16.13
N LYS A 92 -2.92 -18.07 15.80
CA LYS A 92 -3.14 -18.48 14.40
C LYS A 92 -3.75 -17.37 13.56
N MET A 93 -4.70 -16.62 14.12
CA MET A 93 -5.29 -15.45 13.47
C MET A 93 -4.24 -14.38 13.22
N MET A 94 -3.37 -14.09 14.19
CA MET A 94 -2.24 -13.17 14.02
C MET A 94 -1.34 -13.58 12.84
N ARG A 95 -0.85 -14.83 12.82
CA ARG A 95 -0.01 -15.33 11.72
C ARG A 95 -0.70 -15.28 10.36
N ARG A 96 -2.01 -15.49 10.31
CA ARG A 96 -2.78 -15.37 9.07
C ARG A 96 -2.98 -13.89 8.69
N GLY A 97 -3.18 -13.04 9.68
CA GLY A 97 -3.33 -11.59 9.59
C GLY A 97 -2.15 -10.90 8.93
N GLU A 98 -0.92 -11.37 9.20
CA GLU A 98 0.31 -10.86 8.59
C GLU A 98 0.27 -10.84 7.05
N ARG A 99 -0.48 -11.76 6.43
CA ARG A 99 -0.64 -11.80 4.97
C ARG A 99 -1.52 -10.66 4.43
N PHE A 100 -2.45 -10.17 5.23
CA PHE A 100 -3.33 -9.06 4.84
C PHE A 100 -2.65 -7.70 5.01
N GLN A 101 -1.59 -7.62 5.83
CA GLN A 101 -0.82 -6.39 6.07
C GLN A 101 0.37 -6.25 5.09
N GLN A 102 0.20 -6.70 3.86
CA GLN A 102 1.20 -6.50 2.81
C GLN A 102 1.06 -5.09 2.24
N PHE A 103 2.17 -4.35 2.21
CA PHE A 103 2.20 -3.05 1.58
C PHE A 103 2.18 -3.18 0.06
N VAL A 104 1.42 -2.31 -0.60
CA VAL A 104 1.50 -2.14 -2.06
C VAL A 104 2.80 -1.40 -2.35
N PRO A 105 3.63 -1.88 -3.30
CA PRO A 105 4.87 -1.20 -3.65
C PRO A 105 4.56 0.19 -4.19
N VAL A 106 5.33 1.17 -3.73
CA VAL A 106 5.32 2.52 -4.30
C VAL A 106 5.92 2.44 -5.71
N LYS A 107 5.22 3.03 -6.68
CA LYS A 107 5.65 3.08 -8.07
C LYS A 107 5.50 4.49 -8.62
N GLU A 108 6.49 4.89 -9.40
CA GLU A 108 6.46 6.13 -10.13
C GLU A 108 5.36 6.12 -11.21
N PRO A 109 4.80 7.29 -11.54
CA PRO A 109 3.86 7.42 -12.65
C PRO A 109 4.48 6.89 -13.95
N ARG A 110 3.71 6.08 -14.68
CA ARG A 110 4.14 5.60 -16.00
C ARG A 110 4.19 6.76 -17.00
N SER A 111 5.14 6.70 -17.93
CA SER A 111 5.19 7.62 -19.06
C SER A 111 3.91 7.52 -19.90
N SER A 112 3.30 8.64 -20.23
CA SER A 112 2.10 8.70 -21.08
C SER A 112 2.39 8.73 -22.57
N ILE A 113 3.67 8.66 -22.96
CA ILE A 113 4.11 8.85 -24.34
C ILE A 113 3.99 7.50 -25.07
N PRO A 114 3.12 7.38 -26.09
CA PRO A 114 3.06 6.16 -26.90
C PRO A 114 4.31 6.06 -27.78
N THR A 115 4.81 4.84 -27.95
CA THR A 115 5.89 4.55 -28.91
C THR A 115 5.26 4.27 -30.28
N VAL A 116 5.53 5.15 -31.26
CA VAL A 116 5.08 4.93 -32.64
C VAL A 116 5.88 3.78 -33.26
N LEU A 117 5.19 2.71 -33.63
CA LEU A 117 5.83 1.50 -34.18
C LEU A 117 6.07 1.58 -35.69
N ALA A 118 5.14 2.17 -36.42
CA ALA A 118 5.22 2.36 -37.86
C ALA A 118 4.39 3.58 -38.27
N ASN A 119 4.82 4.28 -39.33
CA ASN A 119 4.04 5.30 -40.00
C ASN A 119 4.01 4.95 -41.49
N GLU A 120 2.84 4.52 -41.99
CA GLU A 120 2.65 4.14 -43.38
C GLU A 120 1.81 5.18 -44.13
N GLU A 121 2.45 5.89 -45.05
CA GLU A 121 1.80 6.88 -45.90
C GLU A 121 1.22 6.16 -47.13
N GLY A 122 -0.10 5.96 -47.16
CA GLY A 122 -0.80 5.45 -48.36
C GLY A 122 -1.77 4.28 -48.19
N TRP A 123 -2.08 3.83 -46.96
CA TRP A 123 -2.97 2.68 -46.74
C TRP A 123 -4.49 2.99 -46.88
N MET A 124 -4.88 4.24 -47.13
CA MET A 124 -6.30 4.61 -47.25
C MET A 124 -6.77 4.71 -48.71
N ASP A 125 -7.40 3.64 -49.19
CA ASP A 125 -8.34 3.68 -50.31
C ASP A 125 -9.69 4.24 -49.83
N SER A 126 -10.42 4.94 -50.71
CA SER A 126 -11.59 5.79 -50.43
C SER A 126 -12.84 5.15 -49.81
N THR A 127 -12.77 3.90 -49.32
CA THR A 127 -13.94 3.13 -48.83
C THR A 127 -13.97 3.00 -47.29
N THR A 128 -12.91 3.41 -46.58
CA THR A 128 -12.83 3.39 -45.10
C THR A 128 -13.03 4.78 -44.50
N GLN A 129 -14.18 5.40 -44.75
CA GLN A 129 -14.54 6.72 -44.18
C GLN A 129 -15.22 6.68 -42.79
N SER A 130 -15.46 5.50 -42.21
CA SER A 130 -16.24 5.36 -40.97
C SER A 130 -15.46 4.81 -39.77
N MET A 131 -14.17 4.53 -39.89
CA MET A 131 -13.35 4.06 -38.76
C MET A 131 -12.25 5.09 -38.48
N CYS A 132 -12.25 5.66 -37.29
CA CYS A 132 -11.30 6.72 -36.88
C CYS A 132 -10.13 6.19 -36.06
N SER A 133 -10.33 5.08 -35.37
CA SER A 133 -9.25 4.35 -34.73
C SER A 133 -9.55 2.86 -34.70
N LEU A 134 -8.49 2.06 -34.73
CA LEU A 134 -8.55 0.62 -34.52
C LEU A 134 -7.59 0.25 -33.39
N THR A 135 -8.14 -0.35 -32.32
CA THR A 135 -7.34 -0.89 -31.23
C THR A 135 -7.21 -2.40 -31.39
N LEU A 136 -5.96 -2.88 -31.49
CA LEU A 136 -5.66 -4.31 -31.48
C LEU A 136 -5.12 -4.71 -30.11
N LEU A 137 -5.74 -5.72 -29.52
CA LEU A 137 -5.35 -6.29 -28.23
C LEU A 137 -4.88 -7.73 -28.46
N LEU A 138 -3.58 -7.98 -28.28
CA LEU A 138 -3.02 -9.32 -28.35
C LEU A 138 -2.76 -9.86 -26.94
N MET A 139 -3.56 -10.86 -26.56
CA MET A 139 -3.49 -11.53 -25.26
C MET A 139 -2.79 -12.90 -25.40
N PRO A 140 -1.57 -13.08 -24.88
CA PRO A 140 -0.94 -14.39 -24.83
C PRO A 140 -1.72 -15.32 -23.88
N GLN A 141 -1.95 -16.57 -24.31
CA GLN A 141 -2.60 -17.61 -23.50
C GLN A 141 -1.82 -17.93 -22.20
N ALA A 142 -0.51 -17.69 -22.21
CA ALA A 142 0.36 -17.80 -21.05
C ALA A 142 1.14 -16.48 -20.91
N GLY A 143 0.70 -15.60 -20.00
CA GLY A 143 1.33 -14.32 -19.73
C GLY A 143 0.56 -13.50 -18.70
N THR A 144 1.20 -12.45 -18.19
CA THR A 144 0.56 -11.47 -17.29
C THR A 144 -0.01 -10.31 -18.10
N GLU A 145 -0.88 -9.50 -17.51
CA GLU A 145 -1.43 -8.31 -18.19
C GLU A 145 -0.33 -7.32 -18.60
N SER A 146 0.79 -7.31 -17.89
CA SER A 146 1.98 -6.51 -18.23
C SER A 146 2.68 -6.93 -19.52
N SER A 147 2.36 -8.12 -20.07
CA SER A 147 2.89 -8.59 -21.36
C SER A 147 1.87 -8.51 -22.49
N TRP A 148 0.70 -7.93 -22.25
CA TRP A 148 -0.26 -7.70 -23.31
C TRP A 148 0.28 -6.64 -24.26
N PHE A 149 0.13 -6.91 -25.55
CA PHE A 149 0.46 -5.93 -26.58
C PHE A 149 -0.82 -5.21 -26.98
N VAL A 150 -0.80 -3.89 -26.84
CA VAL A 150 -1.88 -3.00 -27.24
C VAL A 150 -1.32 -2.07 -28.30
N SER A 151 -1.89 -2.10 -29.50
CA SER A 151 -1.60 -1.10 -30.52
C SER A 151 -2.87 -0.33 -30.86
N GLU A 152 -2.73 0.99 -30.88
CA GLU A 152 -3.74 1.92 -31.34
C GLU A 152 -3.29 2.47 -32.68
N TRP A 153 -4.20 2.40 -33.66
CA TRP A 153 -3.99 2.91 -34.99
C TRP A 153 -4.94 4.07 -35.21
N ASP A 154 -4.40 5.29 -35.19
CA ASP A 154 -5.13 6.50 -35.51
C ASP A 154 -5.18 6.67 -37.03
N LEU A 155 -6.39 6.74 -37.58
CA LEU A 155 -6.60 6.95 -39.01
C LEU A 155 -6.77 8.45 -39.23
N GLU A 156 -5.71 9.12 -39.70
CA GLU A 156 -5.60 10.59 -39.83
C GLU A 156 -6.66 11.27 -40.73
N LYS A 157 -7.60 10.52 -41.33
CA LYS A 157 -8.62 11.04 -42.26
C LYS A 157 -10.06 10.66 -41.90
N CYS A 158 -10.42 10.82 -40.63
CA CYS A 158 -11.83 10.97 -40.27
C CYS A 158 -12.28 12.42 -40.45
N ASN A 159 -12.68 12.79 -41.66
CA ASN A 159 -13.41 14.04 -41.87
C ASN A 159 -14.87 13.88 -41.40
N ALA A 160 -15.34 14.87 -40.64
CA ALA A 160 -16.74 15.10 -40.33
C ALA A 160 -17.55 15.51 -41.57
#